data_AF-A0A812V9Z4-F1
#
_entry.id   AF-A0A812V9Z4-F1
#
_cell.length_a   1.000
_cell.length_b   1.000
_cell.length_c   1.000
_cell.angle_alpha   90.00
_cell.angle_beta   90.00
_cell.angle_gamma   90.00
#
_symmetry.space_group_name_H-M   'P 1'
#
loop_
_entity.id
_entity.type
_entity.pdbx_description
1 polymer ?
#
loop_
_entity_poly.entity_id
_entity_poly.type
_entity_poly.pdbx_seq_one_letter_code
_entity_poly.pdbx_strand_id
1 'polypeptide(L)'
;VSLCYAFINFVDVDTVARFWKHFCGFKNWGLPSSHVAEVCWCARHQGLKEAIEYYQNNSVMHPSVPDECKPVLFYKGSRTFFPAPTKAIKVPKKVKRTEDDGVTHDRQLHHGQSLGAAPLLILTL
;
A
#
# COMPACT_ATOMS: atom_id res chain seq x y z
N VAL A 1 -9.36 -7.53 0.35
CA VAL A 1 -8.07 -7.99 -0.19
C VAL A 1 -7.06 -6.92 0.16
N SER A 2 -6.06 -7.25 0.98
CA SER A 2 -4.90 -6.36 1.14
C SER A 2 -3.94 -6.58 -0.03
N LEU A 3 -3.17 -5.55 -0.38
CA LEU A 3 -2.09 -5.65 -1.36
C LEU A 3 -0.80 -5.84 -0.59
N CYS A 4 -0.08 -6.94 -0.84
CA CYS A 4 1.17 -7.27 -0.14
C CYS A 4 2.39 -6.48 -0.69
N TYR A 5 2.19 -5.23 -1.11
CA TYR A 5 3.23 -4.36 -1.67
C TYR A 5 2.94 -2.88 -1.39
N ALA A 6 3.99 -2.06 -1.44
CA ALA A 6 3.93 -0.59 -1.34
C ALA A 6 4.93 0.05 -2.33
N PHE A 7 4.79 1.35 -2.61
CA PHE A 7 5.67 2.09 -3.52
C PHE A 7 6.23 3.31 -2.81
N ILE A 8 7.54 3.34 -2.56
CA ILE A 8 8.20 4.41 -1.81
C ILE A 8 9.19 5.14 -2.71
N ASN A 9 9.01 6.45 -2.90
CA ASN A 9 9.97 7.34 -3.55
C ASN A 9 10.76 8.09 -2.45
N PHE A 10 12.04 7.79 -2.34
CA PHE A 10 12.94 8.45 -1.39
C PHE A 10 13.45 9.80 -1.91
N VAL A 11 13.86 10.68 -0.99
CA VAL A 11 14.40 12.01 -1.32
C VAL A 11 15.89 12.00 -1.69
N ASP A 12 16.61 10.95 -1.32
CA ASP A 12 18.05 10.79 -1.54
C ASP A 12 18.43 9.32 -1.79
N VAL A 13 19.50 9.11 -2.56
CA VAL A 13 19.96 7.78 -2.99
C VAL A 13 20.57 6.97 -1.84
N ASP A 14 21.21 7.62 -0.86
CA ASP A 14 21.82 6.94 0.27
C ASP A 14 20.76 6.27 1.16
N THR A 15 19.60 6.93 1.34
CA THR A 15 18.45 6.35 2.03
C THR A 15 17.91 5.14 1.27
N VAL A 16 17.86 5.16 -0.06
CA VAL A 16 17.49 3.97 -0.86
C VAL A 16 18.45 2.81 -0.58
N ALA A 17 19.77 3.06 -0.62
CA ALA A 17 20.77 2.03 -0.36
C ALA A 17 20.66 1.42 1.05
N ARG A 18 20.42 2.27 2.07
CA ARG A 18 20.18 1.81 3.46
C ARG A 18 18.88 1.01 3.59
N PHE A 19 17.80 1.48 2.95
CA PHE A 19 16.51 0.77 2.94
C PHE A 19 16.63 -0.59 2.27
N TRP A 20 17.23 -0.65 1.08
CA TRP A 20 17.43 -1.89 0.32
C TRP A 20 18.24 -2.92 1.12
N LYS A 21 19.35 -2.49 1.73
CA LYS A 21 20.19 -3.34 2.58
C LYS A 21 19.44 -3.90 3.80
N HIS A 22 18.45 -3.18 4.33
CA HIS A 22 17.69 -3.62 5.50
C HIS A 22 16.49 -4.50 5.13
N PHE A 23 15.74 -4.13 4.08
CA PHE A 23 14.46 -4.76 3.75
C PHE A 23 14.54 -5.88 2.71
N CYS A 24 15.57 -5.93 1.86
CA CYS A 24 15.71 -7.02 0.90
C CYS A 24 16.00 -8.35 1.64
N GLY A 25 15.07 -9.31 1.57
CA GLY A 25 15.15 -10.57 2.32
C GLY A 25 14.64 -10.47 3.78
N PHE A 26 14.03 -9.34 4.16
CA PHE A 26 13.55 -9.15 5.53
C PHE A 26 12.33 -10.03 5.85
N LYS A 27 12.38 -10.67 7.03
CA LYS A 27 11.33 -11.59 7.52
C LYS A 27 10.98 -11.40 9.00
N ASN A 28 11.63 -10.46 9.70
CA ASN A 28 11.46 -10.26 11.14
C ASN A 28 10.30 -9.29 11.44
N TRP A 29 9.12 -9.61 10.92
CA TRP A 29 7.93 -8.78 11.08
C TRP A 29 7.46 -8.75 12.53
N GLY A 30 6.90 -7.61 12.98
CA GLY A 30 6.34 -7.47 14.32
C GLY A 30 5.07 -8.29 14.59
N LEU A 31 4.61 -9.07 13.61
CA LEU A 31 3.50 -10.01 13.68
C LEU A 31 3.92 -11.34 13.05
N PRO A 32 3.40 -12.50 13.50
CA PRO A 32 3.68 -13.79 12.88
C PRO A 32 3.33 -13.78 11.38
N SER A 33 4.34 -13.90 10.53
CA SER A 33 4.20 -13.89 9.07
C SER A 33 5.31 -14.73 8.43
N SER A 34 4.94 -15.53 7.43
CA SER A 34 5.86 -16.29 6.59
C SER A 34 6.42 -15.50 5.39
N HIS A 35 5.93 -14.28 5.17
CA HIS A 35 6.35 -13.47 4.03
C HIS A 35 7.80 -13.00 4.19
N VAL A 36 8.52 -12.95 3.06
CA VAL A 36 9.84 -12.33 2.96
C VAL A 36 9.69 -11.10 2.07
N ALA A 37 10.24 -9.96 2.51
CA ALA A 37 10.23 -8.74 1.71
C ALA A 37 11.18 -8.84 0.51
N GLU A 38 10.65 -8.52 -0.66
CA GLU A 38 11.43 -8.18 -1.84
C GLU A 38 11.48 -6.66 -1.98
N VAL A 39 12.62 -6.12 -2.40
CA VAL A 39 12.77 -4.71 -2.75
C VAL A 39 13.20 -4.66 -4.21
N CYS A 40 12.46 -3.91 -5.02
CA CYS A 40 12.71 -3.75 -6.44
C CYS A 40 12.39 -2.31 -6.89
N TRP A 41 12.90 -1.90 -8.05
CA TRP A 41 12.58 -0.60 -8.62
C TRP A 41 11.18 -0.60 -9.25
N CYS A 42 10.36 0.40 -8.94
CA CYS A 42 9.06 0.58 -9.59
C CYS A 42 9.24 0.81 -11.11
N ALA A 43 8.71 -0.11 -11.92
CA ALA A 43 8.86 -0.05 -13.38
C ALA A 43 7.95 0.99 -14.08
N ARG A 44 6.94 1.54 -13.39
CA ARG A 44 5.92 2.40 -14.02
C ARG A 44 6.14 3.89 -13.80
N HIS A 45 6.51 4.28 -12.57
CA HIS A 45 6.71 5.68 -12.18
C HIS A 45 7.95 5.78 -11.29
N GLN A 46 8.79 6.77 -11.55
CA GLN A 46 9.99 7.10 -10.80
C GLN A 46 10.02 8.61 -10.63
N GLY A 47 10.33 9.09 -9.43
CA GLY A 47 10.27 10.52 -9.10
C GLY A 47 8.94 10.93 -8.45
N LEU A 48 9.04 11.95 -7.60
CA LEU A 48 7.92 12.51 -6.82
C LEU A 48 6.85 13.14 -7.73
N LYS A 49 7.26 13.82 -8.80
CA LYS A 49 6.34 14.52 -9.71
C LYS A 49 5.44 13.52 -10.44
N GLU A 50 6.05 12.48 -10.98
CA GLU A 50 5.42 11.40 -11.73
C GLU A 50 4.46 10.60 -10.84
N ALA A 51 4.85 10.35 -9.59
CA ALA A 51 3.97 9.75 -8.58
C ALA A 51 2.76 10.65 -8.25
N ILE A 52 2.98 11.96 -8.05
CA ILE A 52 1.91 12.92 -7.82
C ILE A 52 0.94 12.96 -9.00
N GLU A 53 1.42 13.12 -10.24
CA GLU A 53 0.61 13.17 -11.45
C GLU A 53 -0.22 11.89 -11.65
N TYR A 54 0.35 10.72 -11.33
CA TYR A 54 -0.36 9.45 -11.38
C TYR A 54 -1.48 9.34 -10.33
N TYR A 55 -1.19 9.69 -9.07
CA TYR A 55 -2.13 9.48 -7.96
C TYR A 55 -3.18 10.58 -7.81
N GLN A 56 -2.85 11.85 -8.11
CA GLN A 56 -3.71 13.03 -7.93
C GLN A 56 -5.13 12.87 -8.49
N ASN A 57 -5.26 12.17 -9.63
CA ASN A 57 -6.54 11.95 -10.32
C ASN A 57 -7.00 10.48 -10.31
N ASN A 58 -6.32 9.61 -9.56
CA ASN A 58 -6.60 8.18 -9.46
C ASN A 58 -7.82 7.92 -8.55
N SER A 59 -8.60 6.87 -8.81
CA SER A 59 -9.78 6.56 -7.99
C SER A 59 -9.46 6.33 -6.51
N VAL A 60 -8.23 5.93 -6.17
CA VAL A 60 -7.80 5.82 -4.76
C VAL A 60 -7.88 7.17 -4.01
N MET A 61 -7.73 8.30 -4.69
CA MET A 61 -7.85 9.65 -4.09
C MET A 61 -9.30 10.12 -3.92
N HIS A 62 -10.30 9.34 -4.35
CA HIS A 62 -11.71 9.74 -4.27
C HIS A 62 -12.14 10.04 -2.82
N PRO A 63 -13.01 11.03 -2.55
CA PRO A 63 -13.45 11.37 -1.20
C PRO A 63 -14.06 10.20 -0.40
N SER A 64 -14.69 9.23 -1.07
CA SER A 64 -15.25 8.03 -0.42
C SER A 64 -14.22 6.96 -0.02
N VAL A 65 -12.94 7.15 -0.33
CA VAL A 65 -11.86 6.25 0.12
C VAL A 65 -11.40 6.74 1.50
N PRO A 66 -11.29 5.85 2.51
CA PRO A 66 -10.68 6.17 3.80
C PRO A 66 -9.27 6.73 3.64
N ASP A 67 -8.90 7.68 4.50
CA ASP A 67 -7.62 8.39 4.41
C ASP A 67 -6.40 7.46 4.58
N GLU A 68 -6.50 6.44 5.45
CA GLU A 68 -5.51 5.38 5.64
C GLU A 68 -5.21 4.54 4.38
N CYS A 69 -6.15 4.50 3.43
CA CYS A 69 -6.01 3.78 2.16
C CYS A 69 -5.52 4.69 1.02
N LYS A 70 -5.28 5.97 1.28
CA LYS A 70 -4.80 6.93 0.27
C LYS A 70 -3.27 6.96 0.25
N PRO A 71 -2.66 7.21 -0.92
CA PRO A 71 -1.27 7.63 -0.98
C PRO A 71 -1.09 8.89 -0.13
N VAL A 72 0.06 9.04 0.51
CA VAL A 72 0.40 10.19 1.34
C VAL A 72 1.60 10.93 0.74
N LEU A 73 1.86 12.15 1.21
CA LEU A 73 3.07 12.90 0.91
C LEU A 73 3.67 13.38 2.22
N PHE A 74 5.00 13.55 2.26
CA PHE A 74 5.66 14.19 3.38
C PHE A 74 6.59 15.30 2.90
N TYR A 75 6.64 16.40 3.65
CA TYR A 75 7.59 17.49 3.47
C TYR A 75 8.36 17.67 4.78
N LYS A 76 9.69 17.58 4.73
CA LYS A 76 10.57 17.64 5.92
C LYS A 76 10.12 16.70 7.06
N GLY A 77 9.75 15.47 6.71
CA GLY A 77 9.29 14.45 7.66
C GLY A 77 7.86 14.62 8.20
N SER A 78 7.17 15.71 7.87
CA SER A 78 5.78 15.95 8.27
C SER A 78 4.82 15.62 7.11
N ARG A 79 3.73 14.90 7.40
CA ARG A 79 2.70 14.58 6.39
C ARG A 79 2.09 15.87 5.84
N THR A 80 1.92 15.95 4.52
CA THR A 80 1.33 17.08 3.80
C THR A 80 0.22 16.63 2.87
N PHE A 81 -0.54 17.57 2.34
CA PHE A 81 -1.65 17.31 1.42
C PHE A 81 -1.16 17.03 0.00
N PHE A 82 -1.85 16.11 -0.68
CA PHE A 82 -1.76 16.02 -2.14
C PHE A 82 -2.26 17.32 -2.78
N PRO A 83 -1.70 17.74 -3.93
CA PRO A 83 -2.28 18.81 -4.74
C PRO A 83 -3.74 18.52 -5.09
N ALA A 84 -4.57 19.56 -5.14
CA ALA A 84 -5.99 19.43 -5.48
C ALA A 84 -6.19 18.69 -6.81
N PRO A 85 -7.23 17.83 -6.96
CA PRO A 85 -7.47 17.10 -8.20
C PRO A 85 -7.67 18.05 -9.39
N THR A 86 -7.03 17.75 -10.53
CA THR A 86 -7.20 18.53 -11.77
C THR A 86 -8.35 18.03 -12.63
N LYS A 87 -8.95 16.88 -12.28
CA LYS A 87 -10.08 16.25 -12.96
C LYS A 87 -11.02 15.62 -11.93
N ALA A 88 -12.29 15.42 -12.31
CA ALA A 88 -13.24 14.67 -11.48
C ALA A 88 -12.76 13.22 -11.28
N ILE A 89 -12.48 12.85 -10.03
CA ILE A 89 -12.01 11.50 -9.67
C ILE A 89 -13.18 10.52 -9.77
N LYS A 90 -12.98 9.39 -10.45
CA LYS A 90 -13.98 8.33 -10.56
C LYS A 90 -14.09 7.57 -9.24
N VAL A 91 -15.32 7.27 -8.80
CA VAL A 91 -15.59 6.40 -7.64
C VAL A 91 -14.86 5.04 -7.82
N PRO A 92 -14.16 4.52 -6.81
CA PRO A 92 -13.55 3.19 -6.88
C PRO A 92 -14.56 2.11 -7.23
N LYS A 93 -14.24 1.25 -8.20
CA LYS A 93 -15.01 0.05 -8.45
C LYS A 93 -14.85 -0.90 -7.27
N LYS A 94 -15.94 -1.47 -6.75
CA LYS A 94 -15.88 -2.57 -5.78
C LYS A 94 -15.13 -3.75 -6.44
N VAL A 95 -13.98 -4.12 -5.90
CA VAL A 95 -13.25 -5.31 -6.33
C VAL A 95 -14.11 -6.52 -5.96
N LYS A 96 -14.57 -7.28 -6.97
CA LYS A 96 -15.24 -8.57 -6.70
C LYS A 96 -14.22 -9.49 -6.06
N ARG A 97 -14.62 -10.22 -5.01
CA ARG A 97 -13.84 -11.36 -4.53
C ARG A 97 -13.88 -12.41 -5.64
N THR A 98 -12.71 -12.79 -6.16
CA THR A 98 -12.57 -14.14 -6.72
C THR A 98 -12.43 -15.04 -5.50
N GLU A 99 -13.41 -15.90 -5.27
CA GLU A 99 -13.26 -16.98 -4.31
C GLU A 99 -12.32 -18.00 -4.96
N ASP A 100 -11.31 -18.44 -4.21
CA ASP A 100 -10.29 -19.37 -4.69
C ASP A 100 -10.86 -20.79 -4.51
N ASP A 101 -11.20 -21.44 -5.63
CA ASP A 101 -11.86 -22.73 -5.64
C ASP A 101 -10.90 -23.86 -5.25
N GLY A 102 -10.93 -24.21 -3.95
CA GLY A 102 -10.64 -25.56 -3.48
C GLY A 102 -9.27 -25.80 -2.83
N VAL A 103 -9.30 -26.11 -1.53
CA VAL A 103 -9.17 -27.50 -1.05
C VAL A 103 -9.83 -27.60 0.32
N THR A 104 -10.77 -28.55 0.47
CA THR A 104 -11.40 -28.86 1.75
C THR A 104 -10.38 -29.45 2.72
N HIS A 105 -10.27 -28.88 3.91
CA HIS A 105 -9.82 -29.60 5.10
C HIS A 105 -10.81 -29.35 6.23
N ASP A 106 -11.63 -30.36 6.49
CA ASP A 106 -12.49 -30.38 7.67
C ASP A 106 -11.66 -30.29 8.95
N ARG A 107 -11.90 -29.26 9.75
CA ARG A 107 -11.74 -29.33 11.20
C ARG A 107 -12.59 -28.28 11.91
N GLN A 108 -13.39 -28.78 12.86
CA GLN A 108 -14.40 -28.06 13.64
C GLN A 108 -14.04 -26.63 14.07
N LEU A 109 -15.06 -25.78 14.02
CA LEU A 109 -15.11 -24.44 14.58
C LEU A 109 -14.96 -24.44 16.11
N HIS A 110 -14.21 -23.49 16.65
CA HIS A 110 -14.48 -22.93 17.98
C HIS A 110 -14.49 -21.39 17.92
N HIS A 111 -15.40 -20.79 18.69
CA HIS A 111 -15.69 -19.35 18.75
C HIS A 111 -14.45 -18.49 19.06
N GLY A 112 -14.33 -17.32 18.40
CA GLY A 112 -13.21 -16.40 18.68
C GLY A 112 -13.20 -15.07 17.93
N GLN A 113 -14.26 -14.25 18.08
CA GLN A 113 -14.30 -12.79 17.87
C GLN A 113 -13.94 -12.19 16.48
N SER A 114 -14.78 -11.24 16.08
CA SER A 114 -14.54 -10.33 14.95
C SER A 114 -13.30 -9.45 15.19
N LEU A 115 -12.20 -9.70 14.49
CA LEU A 115 -11.15 -8.68 14.32
C LEU A 115 -11.46 -7.83 13.09
N GLY A 116 -11.57 -6.53 13.32
CA GLY A 116 -11.92 -5.54 12.30
C GLY A 116 -10.85 -5.33 11.24
N ALA A 117 -11.16 -4.43 10.30
CA ALA A 117 -10.30 -4.11 9.17
C ALA A 117 -8.88 -3.71 9.60
N ALA A 118 -7.88 -4.50 9.19
CA ALA A 118 -6.50 -4.04 9.11
C ALA A 118 -6.35 -3.18 7.83
N PRO A 119 -5.86 -1.92 7.94
CA PRO A 119 -5.82 -1.01 6.79
C PRO A 119 -4.78 -1.44 5.75
N LEU A 120 -5.10 -1.21 4.48
CA LEU A 120 -4.11 -1.25 3.41
C LEU A 120 -3.17 -0.06 3.56
N LEU A 121 -1.97 -0.28 4.08
CA LEU A 121 -0.89 0.71 4.09
C LEU A 121 -0.37 0.95 2.66
N ILE A 122 -1.11 1.74 1.88
CA ILE A 122 -0.61 2.38 0.66
C ILE A 122 0.24 3.58 1.09
N LEU A 123 1.40 3.27 1.68
CA LEU A 123 2.49 4.21 1.84
C LEU A 123 3.07 4.50 0.46
N THR A 124 2.50 5.52 -0.19
CA THR A 124 3.21 6.35 -1.15
C THR A 124 3.97 7.44 -0.40
N LEU A 125 5.13 7.79 -0.93
CA LEU A 125 6.07 8.87 -0.52
C LEU A 125 6.81 9.61 -1.77
#